data_AF-A0A7K0CNX4-F1
#
_entry.id   AF-A0A7K0CNX4-F1
#
_cell.length_a   1.000
_cell.length_b   1.000
_cell.length_c   1.000
_cell.angle_alpha   90.00
_cell.angle_beta   90.00
_cell.angle_gamma   90.00
#
_symmetry.space_group_name_H-M   'P 1'
#
loop_
_entity.id
_entity.type
_entity.pdbx_description
1 polymer ?
#
loop_
_entity_poly.entity_id
_entity_poly.type
_entity_poly.pdbx_seq_one_letter_code
_entity_poly.pdbx_strand_id
1 'polypeptide(L)'
;MTARIHPRSRPRIGASRLPAAPSTAGTTRVPHPHTAPSVFMAGPDGTTVIDVIAVERVTNGHARGHILTPDERRYAAYLMLDHLPHSIIVERLGISGATLLTWFPHLPRRRTRPRTPATVTIPLAAPAAAVELERAA
;
A
#
# COMPACT_ATOMS: atom_id res chain seq x y z
N MET A 1 79.75 56.10 -16.83
CA MET A 1 79.17 55.20 -17.85
C MET A 1 77.83 54.72 -17.33
N THR A 2 76.75 55.13 -18.01
CA THR A 2 75.35 55.03 -17.58
C THR A 2 74.56 54.35 -18.69
N ALA A 3 73.77 53.32 -18.38
CA ALA A 3 72.50 52.94 -19.05
C ALA A 3 71.94 51.68 -18.36
N ARG A 4 70.99 51.82 -17.42
CA ARG A 4 69.53 51.71 -17.62
C ARG A 4 69.08 50.51 -18.45
N ILE A 5 68.84 49.38 -17.79
CA ILE A 5 68.05 48.26 -18.33
C ILE A 5 66.61 48.42 -17.83
N HIS A 6 65.67 48.48 -18.78
CA HIS A 6 64.25 48.74 -18.55
C HIS A 6 63.52 47.51 -17.96
N PRO A 7 62.54 47.71 -17.06
CA PRO A 7 61.66 46.64 -16.59
C PRO A 7 60.68 46.23 -17.70
N ARG A 8 60.72 44.96 -18.11
CA ARG A 8 59.75 44.37 -19.02
C ARG A 8 58.40 44.16 -18.30
N SER A 9 57.42 44.94 -18.72
CA SER A 9 56.00 44.85 -18.41
C SER A 9 55.47 43.43 -18.65
N ARG A 10 55.09 42.71 -17.58
CA ARG A 10 54.28 41.50 -17.71
C ARG A 10 52.79 41.90 -17.76
N PRO A 11 52.02 41.43 -18.75
CA PRO A 11 50.62 41.76 -18.88
C PRO A 11 49.81 41.15 -17.73
N ARG A 12 49.06 42.04 -17.06
CA ARG A 12 48.08 41.75 -16.01
C ARG A 12 46.94 40.96 -16.69
N ILE A 13 46.86 39.66 -16.46
CA ILE A 13 45.71 38.85 -16.89
C ILE A 13 44.51 39.42 -16.13
N GLY A 14 43.71 40.19 -16.86
CA GLY A 14 42.47 40.77 -16.37
C GLY A 14 41.56 39.65 -15.88
N ALA A 15 41.04 39.82 -14.67
CA ALA A 15 39.92 39.05 -14.18
C ALA A 15 38.73 39.29 -15.11
N SER A 16 38.58 38.43 -16.12
CA SER A 16 37.36 38.33 -16.92
C SER A 16 36.25 37.88 -15.97
N ARG A 17 35.50 38.85 -15.45
CA ARG A 17 34.22 38.63 -14.79
C ARG A 17 33.35 37.84 -15.76
N LEU A 18 33.14 36.56 -15.48
CA LEU A 18 32.04 35.80 -16.07
C LEU A 18 30.74 36.58 -15.78
N PRO A 19 29.86 36.79 -16.77
CA PRO A 19 28.59 37.42 -16.52
C PRO A 19 27.81 36.57 -15.51
N ALA A 20 27.29 37.23 -14.46
CA ALA A 20 26.41 36.60 -13.50
C ALA A 20 25.23 35.98 -14.24
N ALA A 21 25.05 34.66 -14.12
CA ALA A 21 23.84 34.01 -14.59
C ALA A 21 22.64 34.67 -13.91
N PRO A 22 21.54 34.96 -14.63
CA PRO A 22 20.33 35.45 -14.00
C PRO A 22 19.85 34.39 -13.01
N SER A 23 20.00 34.70 -11.72
CA SER A 23 19.41 33.93 -10.63
C SER A 23 17.90 33.95 -10.83
N THR A 24 17.39 32.92 -11.48
CA THR A 24 15.95 32.68 -11.54
C THR A 24 15.60 31.95 -10.24
N ALA A 25 15.64 32.69 -9.13
CA ALA A 25 14.95 32.32 -7.90
C ALA A 25 13.44 32.54 -8.11
N GLY A 26 12.90 31.93 -9.17
CA GLY A 26 11.50 31.64 -9.30
C GLY A 26 11.39 30.15 -9.03
N THR A 27 10.81 29.78 -7.89
CA THR A 27 10.25 28.45 -7.74
C THR A 27 9.21 28.29 -8.83
N THR A 28 9.61 27.74 -9.98
CA THR A 28 8.68 27.30 -11.01
C THR A 28 7.89 26.16 -10.35
N ARG A 29 6.73 26.49 -9.78
CA ARG A 29 5.72 25.48 -9.50
C ARG A 29 5.26 24.98 -10.85
N VAL A 30 5.88 23.89 -11.31
CA VAL A 30 5.31 23.06 -12.35
C VAL A 30 3.91 22.69 -11.82
N PRO A 31 2.82 23.03 -12.54
CA PRO A 31 1.51 22.53 -12.21
C PRO A 31 1.61 21.02 -12.35
N HIS A 32 1.80 20.32 -11.23
CA HIS A 32 1.64 18.88 -11.23
C HIS A 32 0.14 18.69 -11.34
N PRO A 33 -0.40 18.09 -12.42
CA PRO A 33 -1.70 17.45 -12.28
C PRO A 33 -1.58 16.57 -11.03
N HIS A 34 -2.59 16.58 -10.16
CA HIS A 34 -2.59 15.81 -8.92
C HIS A 34 -2.64 14.31 -9.25
N THR A 35 -1.64 13.78 -9.94
CA THR A 35 -1.34 12.37 -10.03
C THR A 35 -1.04 11.96 -8.60
N ALA A 36 -1.83 11.02 -8.06
CA ALA A 36 -1.57 10.47 -6.75
C ALA A 36 -0.09 10.07 -6.65
N PRO A 37 0.54 10.21 -5.47
CA PRO A 37 1.90 9.75 -5.27
C PRO A 37 1.94 8.24 -5.59
N SER A 38 2.59 7.92 -6.68
CA SER A 38 2.72 6.56 -7.18
C SER A 38 4.19 6.13 -7.16
N VAL A 39 4.40 4.85 -6.89
CA VAL A 39 5.73 4.22 -6.98
C VAL A 39 5.74 3.33 -8.21
N PHE A 40 6.79 3.47 -9.02
CA PHE A 40 7.08 2.58 -10.12
C PHE A 40 8.04 1.50 -9.63
N MET A 41 7.60 0.24 -9.66
CA MET A 41 8.42 -0.90 -9.30
C MET A 41 8.78 -1.68 -10.56
N ALA A 42 10.07 -1.84 -10.80
CA ALA A 42 10.56 -2.76 -11.83
C ALA A 42 10.49 -4.21 -11.31
N GLY A 43 9.77 -5.06 -12.03
CA GLY A 43 9.68 -6.49 -11.79
C GLY A 43 10.13 -7.31 -13.01
N PRO A 44 10.25 -8.63 -12.89
CA PRO A 44 10.65 -9.52 -13.97
C PRO A 44 9.66 -9.50 -15.16
N ASP A 45 8.39 -9.20 -14.89
CA ASP A 45 7.32 -9.15 -15.89
C ASP A 45 7.10 -7.73 -16.47
N GLY A 46 7.88 -6.74 -16.03
CA GLY A 46 7.78 -5.34 -16.45
C GLY A 46 7.67 -4.36 -15.29
N THR A 47 7.23 -3.13 -15.58
CA THR A 47 7.06 -2.07 -14.58
C THR A 47 5.64 -2.05 -14.06
N THR A 48 5.46 -2.23 -12.76
CA THR A 48 4.18 -2.07 -12.06
C THR A 48 4.09 -0.67 -11.45
N VAL A 49 2.92 -0.04 -11.52
CA VAL A 49 2.62 1.23 -10.86
C VAL A 49 1.74 0.97 -9.64
N ILE A 50 2.15 1.49 -8.48
CA ILE A 50 1.43 1.35 -7.21
C ILE A 50 0.90 2.72 -6.79
N ASP A 51 -0.42 2.88 -6.62
CA ASP A 51 -1.00 4.06 -5.97
C ASP A 51 -0.84 3.95 -4.45
N VAL A 52 0.06 4.76 -3.90
CA VAL A 52 0.40 4.70 -2.47
C VAL A 52 -0.73 5.25 -1.60
N ILE A 53 -1.53 6.20 -2.08
CA ILE A 53 -2.69 6.72 -1.32
C ILE A 53 -3.76 5.63 -1.21
N ALA A 54 -4.04 4.94 -2.32
CA ALA A 54 -5.01 3.85 -2.31
C ALA A 54 -4.56 2.75 -1.35
N VAL A 55 -3.27 2.36 -1.41
CA VAL A 55 -2.67 1.39 -0.49
C VAL A 55 -2.79 1.86 0.96
N GLU A 56 -2.36 3.07 1.30
CA GLU A 56 -2.41 3.61 2.66
C GLU A 56 -3.83 3.66 3.22
N ARG A 57 -4.80 4.08 2.40
CA ARG A 57 -6.20 4.11 2.82
C ARG A 57 -6.70 2.72 3.15
N VAL A 58 -6.42 1.73 2.30
CA VAL A 58 -6.86 0.35 2.52
C VAL A 58 -6.15 -0.28 3.71
N THR A 59 -4.83 -0.08 3.86
CA THR A 59 -4.08 -0.61 5.01
C THR A 59 -4.56 -0.04 6.33
N ASN A 60 -5.08 1.19 6.36
CA ASN A 60 -5.69 1.81 7.54
C ASN A 60 -7.19 1.50 7.73
N GLY A 61 -7.79 0.66 6.87
CA GLY A 61 -9.21 0.29 6.97
C GLY A 61 -10.19 1.28 6.33
N HIS A 62 -9.70 2.26 5.58
CA HIS A 62 -10.47 3.23 4.81
C HIS A 62 -10.65 2.81 3.35
N ALA A 63 -10.99 1.54 3.11
CA ALA A 63 -11.09 0.96 1.77
C ALA A 63 -12.28 1.44 0.92
N ARG A 64 -13.19 2.25 1.46
CA ARG A 64 -14.40 2.70 0.75
C ARG A 64 -14.03 3.48 -0.51
N GLY A 65 -14.40 2.93 -1.67
CA GLY A 65 -14.16 3.54 -2.98
C GLY A 65 -12.78 3.26 -3.58
N HIS A 66 -11.94 2.47 -2.92
CA HIS A 66 -10.60 2.10 -3.40
C HIS A 66 -10.58 0.62 -3.76
N ILE A 67 -10.37 0.32 -5.05
CA ILE A 67 -10.18 -1.04 -5.54
C ILE A 67 -8.71 -1.20 -5.90
N LEU A 68 -7.97 -1.91 -5.05
CA LEU A 68 -6.58 -2.22 -5.33
C LEU A 68 -6.46 -3.27 -6.43
N THR A 69 -5.49 -3.07 -7.31
CA THR A 69 -4.97 -4.09 -8.24
C THR A 69 -4.33 -5.25 -7.48
N PRO A 70 -4.09 -6.41 -8.12
CA PRO A 70 -3.44 -7.54 -7.46
C PRO A 70 -2.06 -7.21 -6.88
N ASP A 71 -1.27 -6.40 -7.59
CA ASP A 71 0.07 -6.01 -7.13
C ASP A 71 0.01 -5.05 -5.94
N GLU A 72 -0.92 -4.09 -5.96
CA GLU A 72 -1.17 -3.20 -4.83
C GLU A 72 -1.66 -3.97 -3.61
N ARG A 73 -2.51 -4.98 -3.76
CA ARG A 73 -2.92 -5.85 -2.65
C ARG A 73 -1.76 -6.63 -2.09
N ARG A 74 -0.87 -7.15 -2.95
CA ARG A 74 0.32 -7.86 -2.52
C ARG A 74 1.28 -6.94 -1.77
N TYR A 75 1.47 -5.72 -2.25
CA TYR A 75 2.29 -4.71 -1.59
C TYR A 75 1.68 -4.26 -0.25
N ALA A 76 0.38 -3.98 -0.22
CA ALA A 76 -0.35 -3.66 1.00
C ALA A 76 -0.28 -4.80 2.03
N ALA A 77 -0.41 -6.06 1.59
CA ALA A 77 -0.25 -7.23 2.45
C ALA A 77 1.14 -7.26 3.08
N TYR A 78 2.20 -7.05 2.28
CA TYR A 78 3.58 -6.99 2.77
C TYR A 78 3.75 -5.96 3.90
N LEU A 79 3.21 -4.75 3.74
CA LEU A 79 3.27 -3.71 4.77
C LEU A 79 2.51 -4.06 6.06
N MET A 80 1.46 -4.86 5.96
CA MET A 80 0.62 -5.20 7.11
C MET A 80 1.10 -6.42 7.89
N LEU A 81 1.92 -7.29 7.30
CA LEU A 81 2.32 -8.57 7.90
C LEU A 81 3.03 -8.41 9.25
N ASP A 82 3.79 -7.33 9.42
CA ASP A 82 4.55 -7.07 10.66
C ASP A 82 3.67 -6.52 11.80
N HIS A 83 2.45 -6.09 11.50
CA HIS A 83 1.64 -5.30 12.43
C HIS A 83 0.23 -5.85 12.66
N LEU A 84 -0.29 -6.66 11.73
CA LEU A 84 -1.68 -7.12 11.76
C LEU A 84 -1.80 -8.65 11.68
N PRO A 85 -2.79 -9.25 12.37
CA PRO A 85 -3.10 -10.66 12.21
C PRO A 85 -3.53 -11.00 10.77
N HIS A 86 -3.20 -12.20 10.31
CA HIS A 86 -3.56 -12.66 8.95
C HIS A 86 -5.05 -12.53 8.62
N SER A 87 -5.95 -12.76 9.60
CA SER A 87 -7.40 -12.62 9.39
C SER A 87 -7.80 -11.20 9.03
N ILE A 88 -7.19 -10.20 9.68
CA ILE A 88 -7.44 -8.78 9.42
C ILE A 88 -6.90 -8.39 8.04
N ILE A 89 -5.73 -8.90 7.65
CA ILE A 89 -5.13 -8.65 6.34
C ILE A 89 -6.04 -9.18 5.21
N VAL A 90 -6.49 -10.43 5.35
CA VAL A 90 -7.38 -11.10 4.39
C VAL A 90 -8.70 -10.33 4.25
N GLU A 91 -9.29 -9.89 5.37
CA GLU A 91 -10.52 -9.10 5.39
C GLU A 91 -10.33 -7.72 4.73
N ARG A 92 -9.30 -6.96 5.11
CA ARG A 92 -9.04 -5.60 4.57
C ARG A 92 -8.77 -5.60 3.07
N LEU A 93 -8.11 -6.64 2.57
CA LEU A 93 -7.75 -6.76 1.15
C LEU A 93 -8.81 -7.48 0.32
N GLY A 94 -9.83 -8.07 0.94
CA GLY A 94 -10.85 -8.87 0.25
C GLY A 94 -10.24 -10.03 -0.55
N ILE A 95 -9.20 -10.66 -0.01
CA ILE A 95 -8.53 -11.82 -0.63
C ILE A 95 -8.84 -13.09 0.16
N SER A 96 -8.46 -14.26 -0.35
CA SER A 96 -8.53 -15.49 0.41
C SER A 96 -7.24 -15.70 1.24
N GLY A 97 -7.34 -16.45 2.34
CA GLY A 97 -6.15 -16.88 3.08
C GLY A 97 -5.19 -17.73 2.24
N ALA A 98 -5.72 -18.48 1.26
CA ALA A 98 -4.89 -19.24 0.31
C ALA A 98 -4.06 -18.31 -0.58
N THR A 99 -4.66 -17.23 -1.09
CA THR A 99 -3.96 -16.20 -1.87
C THR A 99 -2.82 -15.58 -1.08
N LEU A 100 -3.06 -15.23 0.19
CA LEU A 100 -2.03 -14.67 1.06
C LEU A 100 -0.87 -15.65 1.28
N LEU A 101 -1.16 -16.94 1.50
CA LEU A 101 -0.15 -17.99 1.63
C LEU A 101 0.60 -18.29 0.34
N THR A 102 -0.02 -18.09 -0.83
CA THR A 102 0.66 -18.21 -2.13
C THR A 102 1.66 -17.08 -2.31
N TRP A 103 1.33 -15.85 -1.90
CA TRP A 103 2.25 -14.72 -1.97
C TRP A 103 3.40 -14.82 -0.96
N PHE A 104 3.11 -15.35 0.23
CA PHE A 104 4.06 -15.44 1.34
C PHE A 104 4.09 -16.88 1.90
N PRO A 105 4.78 -17.80 1.20
CA PRO A 105 4.77 -19.22 1.54
C PRO A 105 5.46 -19.56 2.87
N HIS A 106 6.26 -18.64 3.41
CA HIS A 106 6.92 -18.77 4.71
C HIS A 106 5.99 -18.53 5.90
N LEU A 107 4.78 -18.00 5.68
CA LEU A 107 3.83 -17.76 6.76
C LEU A 107 3.31 -19.09 7.34
N PRO A 108 3.14 -19.16 8.67
CA PRO A 108 2.67 -20.38 9.32
C PRO A 108 1.26 -20.73 8.83
N ARG A 109 1.13 -21.91 8.20
CA ARG A 109 -0.17 -22.46 7.81
C ARG A 109 -0.96 -22.82 9.06
N ARG A 110 -2.04 -22.09 9.32
CA ARG A 110 -2.99 -22.46 10.37
C ARG A 110 -3.61 -23.81 9.99
N ARG A 111 -3.25 -24.87 10.71
CA ARG A 111 -3.95 -26.16 10.63
C ARG A 111 -5.38 -25.93 11.11
N THR A 112 -6.34 -25.98 10.20
CA THR A 112 -7.75 -26.07 10.56
C THR A 112 -7.95 -27.40 11.29
N ARG A 113 -8.09 -27.34 12.61
CA ARG A 113 -8.54 -28.51 13.38
C ARG A 113 -9.93 -28.87 12.85
N PRO A 114 -10.20 -30.14 12.47
CA PRO A 114 -11.53 -30.54 12.05
C PRO A 114 -12.50 -30.17 13.17
N ARG A 115 -13.47 -29.31 12.84
CA ARG A 115 -14.55 -28.95 13.75
C ARG A 115 -15.46 -30.15 13.83
N THR A 116 -15.36 -30.92 14.92
CA THR A 116 -16.34 -31.97 15.22
C THR A 116 -17.73 -31.32 15.21
N PRO A 117 -18.67 -31.76 14.37
CA PRO A 117 -20.03 -31.24 14.45
C PRO A 117 -20.58 -31.62 15.82
N ALA A 118 -20.84 -30.63 16.66
CA ALA A 118 -21.65 -30.85 17.84
C ALA A 118 -23.04 -31.22 17.33
N THR A 119 -23.44 -32.48 17.52
CA THR A 119 -24.82 -32.91 17.34
C THR A 119 -25.68 -32.07 18.27
N VAL A 120 -26.37 -31.07 17.72
CA VAL A 120 -27.39 -30.33 18.44
C VAL A 120 -28.64 -31.21 18.44
N THR A 121 -28.85 -31.97 19.51
CA THR A 121 -30.11 -32.65 19.76
C THR A 121 -31.14 -31.58 20.11
N ILE A 122 -31.96 -31.18 19.14
CA ILE A 122 -33.12 -30.33 19.37
C ILE A 122 -34.22 -31.25 19.92
N PRO A 123 -34.73 -31.08 21.15
CA PRO A 123 -35.88 -31.84 21.62
C PRO A 123 -37.11 -31.46 20.79
N LEU A 124 -37.69 -32.44 20.11
CA LEU A 124 -38.93 -32.32 19.36
C LEU A 124 -40.07 -32.04 20.34
N ALA A 125 -40.52 -30.79 20.41
CA ALA A 125 -41.73 -30.44 21.15
C ALA A 125 -42.93 -31.17 20.53
N ALA A 126 -43.66 -31.92 21.36
CA ALA A 126 -44.86 -32.64 20.96
C ALA A 126 -45.95 -31.67 20.43
N PRO A 127 -46.68 -32.01 19.36
CA PRO A 127 -47.76 -31.16 18.86
C PRO A 127 -48.93 -31.14 19.87
N ALA A 128 -49.32 -29.93 20.25
CA ALA A 128 -50.57 -29.66 20.95
C ALA A 128 -51.76 -30.07 20.07
N ALA A 129 -52.49 -31.08 20.47
CA ALA A 129 -53.80 -31.42 19.91
C ALA A 129 -54.72 -31.94 21.02
N ALA A 130 -56.00 -31.55 20.93
CA ALA A 130 -57.14 -31.93 21.76
C ALA A 130 -57.36 -31.16 23.07
N VAL A 131 -57.83 -29.91 22.93
CA VAL A 131 -58.79 -29.31 23.86
C VAL A 131 -60.14 -29.23 23.13
N GLU A 132 -61.20 -29.57 23.87
CA GLU A 132 -62.64 -29.54 23.54
C GLU A 132 -63.18 -30.63 22.60
N LEU A 133 -63.91 -31.61 23.20
CA LEU A 133 -65.37 -31.73 23.04
C LEU A 133 -65.89 -33.00 23.76
N GLU A 134 -66.16 -32.95 25.08
CA GLU A 134 -67.16 -33.85 25.70
C GLU A 134 -67.40 -33.46 27.18
N ARG A 135 -68.41 -32.61 27.44
CA ARG A 135 -69.23 -32.63 28.68
C ARG A 135 -70.51 -31.83 28.47
N ALA A 136 -71.49 -32.48 27.83
CA ALA A 136 -72.90 -32.16 27.95
C ALA A 136 -73.72 -33.42 27.67
N ALA A 137 -73.86 -34.27 28.69
CA ALA A 137 -74.96 -35.21 28.91
C ALA A 137 -74.85 -35.76 30.33
#